data_AF-A0A268U8W6-F1
#
_entry.id   AF-A0A268U8W6-F1
#
_cell.length_a   1.000
_cell.length_b   1.000
_cell.length_c   1.000
_cell.angle_alpha   90.00
_cell.angle_beta   90.00
_cell.angle_gamma   90.00
#
_symmetry.space_group_name_H-M   'P 1'
#
loop_
_entity.id
_entity.type
_entity.pdbx_description
1 polymer ?
#
loop_
_entity_poly.entity_id
_entity_poly.type
_entity_poly.pdbx_seq_one_letter_code
_entity_poly.pdbx_strand_id
1 'polypeptide(L)'
;MIVSCDVGLKKIGLAICIDGIVLPLEPILRKNRNQASSDLRDFLIKRRIKTLIVGFPSGGIAGYEDTRNRIKHFIKLVQFDGEVIFINEDYSSLEALEDISHMARKSKKQAQKNGKLDSIAACKILSRYLESSKN
;
A
#
# COMPACT_ATOMS: atom_id res chain seq x y z
N MET A 1 16.46 -0.02 0.80
CA MET A 1 15.24 -0.66 1.33
C MET A 1 14.06 -0.15 0.54
N ILE A 2 13.15 -1.05 0.19
CA ILE A 2 11.96 -0.77 -0.62
C ILE A 2 10.74 -1.00 0.28
N VAL A 3 9.81 -0.05 0.25
CA VAL A 3 8.52 -0.14 0.93
C VAL A 3 7.43 0.06 -0.11
N SER A 4 6.29 -0.60 0.07
CA SER A 4 5.08 -0.29 -0.69
C SER A 4 3.98 0.29 0.20
N CYS A 5 3.06 1.02 -0.42
CA CYS A 5 1.80 1.42 0.22
C CYS A 5 0.58 1.25 -0.69
N ASP A 6 -0.54 0.88 -0.07
CA ASP A 6 -1.89 0.91 -0.66
C ASP A 6 -2.67 2.09 -0.06
N VAL A 7 -3.07 3.06 -0.89
CA VAL A 7 -3.61 4.36 -0.45
C VAL A 7 -5.14 4.30 -0.36
N GLY A 8 -5.62 3.72 0.74
CA GLY A 8 -7.04 3.67 1.06
C GLY A 8 -7.63 4.97 1.65
N LEU A 9 -8.96 5.00 1.77
CA LEU A 9 -9.70 6.15 2.31
C LEU A 9 -9.66 6.25 3.82
N LYS A 10 -9.60 5.10 4.50
CA LYS A 10 -9.59 4.99 5.96
C LYS A 10 -8.23 4.58 6.51
N LYS A 11 -7.41 3.93 5.70
CA LYS A 11 -6.14 3.34 6.09
C LYS A 11 -5.18 3.38 4.92
N ILE A 12 -3.89 3.43 5.22
CA ILE A 12 -2.82 3.23 4.25
C ILE A 12 -2.14 1.91 4.61
N GLY A 13 -2.31 0.90 3.76
CA GLY A 13 -1.61 -0.37 3.90
C GLY A 13 -0.13 -0.19 3.66
N LEU A 14 0.73 -0.90 4.40
CA LEU A 14 2.18 -0.81 4.26
C LEU A 14 2.81 -2.20 4.20
N ALA A 15 3.82 -2.36 3.35
CA ALA A 15 4.67 -3.55 3.33
C ALA A 15 6.13 -3.18 3.07
N ILE A 16 7.04 -4.08 3.46
CA ILE A 16 8.48 -3.88 3.32
C ILE A 16 9.15 -5.12 2.75
N CYS A 17 10.19 -4.92 1.95
CA CYS A 17 11.06 -6.00 1.50
C CYS A 17 12.36 -5.99 2.32
N ILE A 18 12.65 -7.12 2.96
CA ILE A 18 13.88 -7.38 3.72
C ILE A 18 14.48 -8.69 3.19
N ASP A 19 15.69 -8.63 2.66
CA ASP A 19 16.41 -9.78 2.10
C ASP A 19 15.59 -10.63 1.12
N GLY A 20 14.80 -9.97 0.28
CA GLY A 20 13.94 -10.61 -0.73
C GLY A 20 12.60 -11.12 -0.19
N ILE A 21 12.33 -11.00 1.11
CA ILE A 21 11.07 -11.40 1.74
C ILE A 21 10.17 -10.17 1.91
N VAL A 22 8.95 -10.25 1.37
CA VAL A 22 7.91 -9.22 1.52
C VAL A 22 7.11 -9.48 2.79
N LEU A 23 7.06 -8.48 3.68
CA LEU A 23 6.35 -8.57 4.95
C LEU A 23 5.35 -7.42 5.12
N PRO A 24 4.13 -7.69 5.61
CA PRO A 24 3.18 -6.65 5.94
C PRO A 24 3.63 -5.87 7.16
N LEU A 25 3.34 -4.57 7.19
CA LEU A 25 3.54 -3.71 8.34
C LEU A 25 2.19 -3.27 8.92
N GLU A 26 2.22 -2.67 10.11
CA GLU A 26 1.02 -2.03 10.66
C GLU A 26 0.57 -0.88 9.74
N PRO A 27 -0.72 -0.85 9.34
CA PRO A 27 -1.23 0.19 8.45
C PRO A 27 -1.31 1.53 9.17
N ILE A 28 -1.17 2.63 8.43
CA ILE A 28 -1.45 3.97 8.96
C ILE A 28 -2.96 4.17 9.00
N LEU A 29 -3.51 4.43 10.18
CA LEU A 29 -4.92 4.81 10.32
C LEU A 29 -5.10 6.27 9.87
N ARG A 30 -5.85 6.46 8.79
CA ARG A 30 -6.03 7.78 8.17
C ARG A 30 -7.17 8.53 8.85
N LYS A 31 -6.81 9.59 9.58
CA LYS A 31 -7.78 10.57 10.11
C LYS A 31 -8.08 11.65 9.09
N ASN A 32 -7.04 12.15 8.44
CA ASN A 32 -7.12 13.09 7.33
C ASN A 32 -5.88 12.94 6.42
N ARG A 33 -5.85 13.64 5.28
CA ARG A 33 -4.76 13.49 4.29
C ARG A 33 -3.41 14.03 4.79
N ASN A 34 -3.40 15.11 5.56
CA ASN A 34 -2.17 15.77 6.02
C ASN A 34 -1.50 14.97 7.14
N GLN A 35 -2.29 14.43 8.07
CA GLN A 35 -1.76 13.52 9.10
C GLN A 35 -1.20 12.25 8.44
N ALA A 36 -1.96 11.60 7.55
CA ALA A 36 -1.50 10.35 6.97
C ALA A 36 -0.26 10.54 6.10
N SER A 37 -0.13 11.69 5.42
CA SER A 37 1.08 12.01 4.64
C SER A 37 2.28 12.31 5.54
N SER A 38 2.07 13.00 6.68
CA SER A 38 3.12 13.22 7.68
C SER A 38 3.61 11.91 8.30
N ASP A 39 2.68 11.06 8.75
CA ASP A 39 3.01 9.77 9.36
C ASP A 39 3.79 8.87 8.39
N LEU A 40 3.38 8.86 7.12
CA LEU A 40 4.10 8.13 6.07
C LEU A 40 5.49 8.71 5.83
N ARG A 41 5.62 10.04 5.74
CA ARG A 41 6.91 10.72 5.58
C ARG A 41 7.86 10.38 6.73
N ASP A 42 7.41 10.50 7.97
CA ASP A 42 8.21 10.22 9.16
C ASP A 42 8.67 8.76 9.20
N PHE A 43 7.79 7.84 8.82
CA PHE A 43 8.12 6.43 8.66
C PHE A 43 9.23 6.20 7.62
N LEU A 44 9.11 6.83 6.44
CA LEU A 44 10.07 6.70 5.34
C LEU A 44 11.45 7.26 5.73
N ILE A 45 11.49 8.44 6.36
CA ILE A 45 12.72 9.09 6.82
C ILE A 45 13.38 8.25 7.91
N LYS A 46 12.63 7.85 8.94
CA LYS A 46 13.16 7.09 10.08
C LYS A 46 13.81 5.78 9.65
N ARG A 47 13.23 5.11 8.64
CA ARG A 47 13.75 3.85 8.09
C ARG A 47 14.73 4.04 6.94
N ARG A 48 15.05 5.28 6.56
CA ARG A 48 15.94 5.62 5.44
C ARG A 48 15.55 4.89 4.15
N ILE A 49 14.24 4.89 3.87
CA ILE A 49 13.68 4.26 2.67
C ILE A 49 14.15 5.05 1.45
N LYS A 50 14.54 4.33 0.38
CA LYS A 50 15.04 4.93 -0.86
C LYS A 50 13.99 4.93 -1.96
N THR A 51 13.14 3.90 -1.98
CA THR A 51 12.12 3.70 -3.02
C THR A 51 10.79 3.37 -2.35
N LEU A 52 9.76 4.13 -2.70
CA LEU A 52 8.38 3.92 -2.30
C LEU A 52 7.57 3.42 -3.52
N ILE A 53 7.00 2.23 -3.39
CA ILE A 53 6.09 1.66 -4.38
C ILE A 53 4.65 2.01 -3.98
N VAL A 54 3.88 2.58 -4.90
CA VAL A 54 2.51 3.04 -4.61
C VAL A 54 1.53 2.27 -5.48
N GLY A 55 0.54 1.65 -4.84
CA GLY A 55 -0.61 1.07 -5.53
C GLY A 55 -1.35 2.12 -6.36
N PHE A 56 -1.65 1.79 -7.61
CA PHE A 56 -2.25 2.72 -8.54
C PHE A 56 -3.20 2.01 -9.51
N PRO A 57 -4.50 2.34 -9.53
CA PRO A 57 -5.47 1.65 -10.38
C PRO A 57 -5.18 1.83 -11.87
N SER A 58 -5.47 0.82 -12.69
CA SER A 58 -5.33 0.96 -14.15
C SER A 58 -6.35 1.96 -14.71
N GLY A 59 -5.95 2.84 -15.63
CA GLY A 59 -6.83 3.92 -16.12
C GLY A 59 -8.07 3.47 -16.90
N GLY A 60 -8.30 2.17 -17.10
CA GLY A 60 -9.29 1.63 -18.03
C GLY A 60 -10.72 1.49 -17.49
N ILE A 61 -10.95 1.75 -16.21
CA ILE A 61 -12.27 1.60 -15.58
C ILE A 61 -12.84 2.97 -15.21
N ALA A 62 -14.10 3.23 -15.59
CA ALA A 62 -14.83 4.43 -15.22
C ALA A 62 -14.85 4.63 -13.69
N GLY A 63 -14.51 5.84 -13.22
CA GLY A 63 -14.40 6.17 -11.80
C GLY A 63 -13.00 6.00 -11.18
N TYR A 64 -12.04 5.42 -11.90
CA TYR A 64 -10.65 5.33 -11.41
C TYR A 64 -9.88 6.64 -11.56
N GLU A 65 -10.32 7.57 -12.42
CA GLU A 65 -9.66 8.85 -12.61
C GLU A 65 -9.61 9.69 -11.31
N ASP A 66 -10.73 9.79 -10.59
CA ASP A 66 -10.80 10.48 -9.30
C ASP A 66 -9.90 9.83 -8.25
N THR A 67 -9.91 8.49 -8.17
CA THR A 67 -9.04 7.74 -7.25
C THR A 67 -7.57 8.00 -7.57
N ARG A 68 -7.18 7.92 -8.84
CA ARG A 68 -5.82 8.20 -9.31
C ARG A 68 -5.37 9.62 -8.98
N ASN A 69 -6.24 10.61 -9.20
CA ASN A 69 -5.97 12.00 -8.86
C ASN A 69 -5.77 12.19 -7.35
N ARG A 70 -6.58 11.51 -6.53
CA ARG A 70 -6.45 11.53 -5.07
C ARG A 70 -5.17 10.88 -4.59
N ILE A 71 -4.77 9.74 -5.17
CA ILE A 71 -3.51 9.07 -4.84
C ILE A 71 -2.34 9.98 -5.20
N LYS A 72 -2.29 10.51 -6.42
CA LYS A 72 -1.25 11.46 -6.86
C LYS A 72 -1.16 12.67 -5.93
N HIS A 73 -2.30 13.27 -5.58
CA HIS A 73 -2.34 14.38 -4.65
C HIS A 73 -1.83 14.00 -3.26
N PHE A 74 -2.25 12.84 -2.73
CA PHE A 74 -1.78 12.35 -1.44
C PHE A 74 -0.26 12.13 -1.42
N ILE A 75 0.30 11.47 -2.43
CA ILE A 75 1.73 11.23 -2.55
C ILE A 75 2.54 12.54 -2.63
N LYS A 76 2.03 13.56 -3.32
CA LYS A 76 2.66 14.90 -3.33
C LYS A 76 2.74 15.51 -1.92
N LEU A 77 1.75 15.28 -1.07
CA LEU A 77 1.75 15.79 0.32
C LEU A 77 2.79 15.08 1.21
N VAL A 78 3.23 13.87 0.85
CA VAL A 78 4.25 13.13 1.62
C VAL A 78 5.60 13.85 1.55
N GLN A 79 5.87 14.62 0.49
CA GLN A 79 7.15 15.31 0.27
C GLN A 79 8.34 14.35 0.48
N PHE A 80 8.25 13.17 -0.14
CA PHE A 80 9.30 12.17 -0.08
C PHE A 80 10.38 12.47 -1.13
N ASP A 81 11.63 12.61 -0.69
CA ASP A 81 12.77 12.93 -1.56
C ASP A 81 13.33 11.70 -2.31
N GLY A 82 12.87 10.50 -1.96
CA GLY A 82 13.27 9.27 -2.63
C GLY A 82 12.46 8.99 -3.90
N GLU A 83 12.75 7.86 -4.52
CA GLU A 83 12.08 7.43 -5.74
C GLU A 83 10.65 6.96 -5.43
N VAL A 84 9.69 7.39 -6.25
CA VAL A 84 8.30 6.93 -6.17
C VAL A 84 7.92 6.22 -7.46
N ILE A 85 7.50 4.96 -7.34
CA ILE A 85 7.11 4.13 -8.48
C ILE A 85 5.64 3.72 -8.30
N PHE A 86 4.83 3.93 -9.34
CA PHE A 86 3.43 3.50 -9.34
C PHE A 86 3.29 2.13 -9.97
N ILE A 87 2.57 1.23 -9.29
CA ILE A 87 2.35 -0.15 -9.74
C ILE A 87 0.86 -0.45 -9.78
N ASN A 88 0.44 -1.20 -10.80
CA ASN A 88 -0.95 -1.60 -10.94
C ASN A 88 -1.42 -2.36 -9.67
N GLU A 89 -2.43 -1.83 -9.00
CA GLU A 89 -3.04 -2.42 -7.80
C GLU A 89 -4.34 -3.17 -8.06
N ASP A 90 -4.80 -3.24 -9.31
CA ASP A 90 -6.06 -3.89 -9.66
C ASP A 90 -6.09 -5.32 -9.09
N TYR A 91 -7.27 -5.72 -8.60
CA TYR A 91 -7.53 -7.03 -7.97
C TYR A 91 -6.76 -7.32 -6.68
N SER A 92 -5.83 -6.47 -6.22
CA SER A 92 -5.04 -6.70 -4.99
C SER A 92 -5.90 -6.90 -3.74
N SER A 93 -7.02 -6.19 -3.64
CA SER A 93 -7.99 -6.36 -2.55
C SER A 93 -8.70 -7.72 -2.57
N LEU A 94 -8.98 -8.27 -3.76
CA LEU A 94 -9.59 -9.59 -3.92
C LEU A 94 -8.57 -10.68 -3.60
N GLU A 95 -7.36 -10.57 -4.12
CA GLU A 95 -6.24 -11.47 -3.79
C GLU A 95 -5.95 -11.48 -2.28
N ALA A 96 -5.92 -10.31 -1.63
CA ALA A 96 -5.73 -10.20 -0.19
C ALA A 96 -6.86 -10.88 0.61
N LEU A 97 -8.09 -10.87 0.09
CA LEU A 97 -9.22 -11.55 0.69
C LEU A 97 -9.13 -13.08 0.51
N GLU A 98 -8.66 -13.53 -0.65
CA GLU A 98 -8.40 -14.94 -0.96
C GLU A 98 -7.30 -15.53 -0.07
N ASP A 99 -6.21 -14.80 0.17
CA ASP A 99 -5.12 -15.22 1.07
C ASP A 99 -5.63 -15.55 2.47
N ILE A 100 -6.68 -14.85 2.92
CA ILE A 100 -7.27 -15.05 4.25
C ILE A 100 -8.54 -15.90 4.23
N SER A 101 -8.91 -16.47 3.07
CA SER A 101 -10.17 -17.19 2.85
C SER A 101 -10.32 -18.45 3.73
N HIS A 102 -9.22 -19.08 4.12
CA HIS A 102 -9.22 -20.25 5.01
C HIS A 102 -9.39 -19.89 6.49
N MET A 103 -9.27 -18.61 6.87
CA MET A 103 -9.45 -18.19 8.27
C MET A 103 -10.91 -18.28 8.73
N ALA A 104 -11.11 -18.56 10.01
CA ALA A 104 -12.43 -18.49 10.64
C ALA A 104 -13.09 -17.12 10.42
N ARG A 105 -14.43 -17.09 10.24
CA ARG A 105 -15.19 -15.85 9.92
C ARG A 105 -14.93 -14.70 10.91
N LYS A 106 -14.76 -15.01 12.20
CA LYS A 106 -14.44 -14.02 13.25
C LYS A 106 -13.06 -13.41 13.03
N SER A 107 -12.06 -14.23 12.69
CA SER A 107 -10.70 -13.80 12.37
C SER A 107 -10.62 -12.96 11.09
N LYS A 108 -11.41 -13.30 10.06
CA LYS A 108 -11.55 -12.48 8.84
C LYS A 108 -12.10 -11.08 9.14
N LYS A 109 -13.21 -11.01 9.89
CA LYS A 109 -13.79 -9.71 10.33
C LYS A 109 -12.80 -8.90 11.15
N GLN A 110 -12.00 -9.56 12.00
CA GLN A 110 -10.97 -8.89 12.78
C GLN A 110 -9.83 -8.36 11.90
N ALA A 111 -9.39 -9.12 10.89
CA ALA A 111 -8.36 -8.69 9.95
C ALA A 111 -8.79 -7.47 9.14
N GLN A 112 -10.05 -7.43 8.67
CA GLN A 112 -10.67 -6.26 8.04
C GLN A 112 -10.69 -5.05 8.99
N LYS A 113 -11.17 -5.27 10.23
CA LYS A 113 -11.30 -4.20 11.23
C LYS A 113 -9.95 -3.59 11.59
N ASN A 114 -8.93 -4.43 11.77
CA ASN A 114 -7.58 -3.99 12.17
C ASN A 114 -6.74 -3.48 11.00
N GLY A 115 -7.17 -3.64 9.75
CA GLY A 115 -6.46 -3.13 8.59
C GLY A 115 -5.31 -3.99 8.09
N LYS A 116 -5.24 -5.25 8.57
CA LYS A 116 -4.27 -6.22 8.05
C LYS A 116 -4.47 -6.48 6.56
N LEU A 117 -5.72 -6.40 6.08
CA LEU A 117 -6.02 -6.54 4.65
C LEU A 117 -5.35 -5.45 3.80
N ASP A 118 -5.37 -4.20 4.24
CA ASP A 118 -4.74 -3.10 3.51
C ASP A 118 -3.22 -3.37 3.36
N SER A 119 -2.56 -3.83 4.43
CA SER A 119 -1.13 -4.19 4.36
C SER A 119 -0.85 -5.47 3.56
N ILE A 120 -1.80 -6.41 3.48
CA ILE A 120 -1.68 -7.58 2.58
C ILE A 120 -1.80 -7.13 1.12
N ALA A 121 -2.70 -6.20 0.79
CA ALA A 121 -2.75 -5.60 -0.54
C ALA A 121 -1.43 -4.87 -0.88
N ALA A 122 -0.85 -4.14 0.07
CA ALA A 122 0.48 -3.55 -0.07
C ALA A 122 1.57 -4.60 -0.33
N CYS A 123 1.50 -5.78 0.31
CA CYS A 123 2.40 -6.90 -0.01
C CYS A 123 2.26 -7.35 -1.47
N LYS A 124 1.04 -7.51 -1.99
CA LYS A 124 0.81 -7.91 -3.39
C LYS A 124 1.39 -6.87 -4.36
N ILE A 125 1.18 -5.59 -4.08
CA ILE A 125 1.77 -4.48 -4.87
C ILE A 125 3.30 -4.58 -4.88
N LEU A 126 3.93 -4.84 -3.72
CA LEU A 126 5.38 -4.96 -3.63
C LEU A 126 5.91 -6.20 -4.37
N SER A 127 5.23 -7.34 -4.24
CA SER A 127 5.59 -8.57 -4.95
C SER A 127 5.55 -8.36 -6.46
N ARG A 128 4.49 -7.73 -6.99
CA ARG A 128 4.36 -7.40 -8.42
C ARG A 128 5.54 -6.55 -8.92
N TYR A 129 5.97 -5.55 -8.14
CA TYR A 129 7.16 -4.75 -8.48
C TYR A 129 8.43 -5.60 -8.53
N LEU A 130 8.67 -6.42 -7.50
CA LEU A 130 9.86 -7.26 -7.42
C LEU A 130 9.91 -8.32 -8.52
N GLU A 131 8.77 -8.86 -8.93
CA GLU A 131 8.65 -9.78 -10.07
C GLU A 131 8.94 -9.06 -11.39
N SER A 132 8.40 -7.85 -11.60
CA SER A 132 8.65 -7.07 -12.81
C SER A 132 10.11 -6.62 -12.98
N SER A 133 10.86 -6.50 -11.87
CA SER A 133 12.26 -6.05 -11.85
C SER A 133 13.28 -7.18 -12.01
N LYS A 134 12.83 -8.44 -12.02
CA LYS A 134 13.68 -9.64 -12.22
C LYS A 134 13.85 -10.02 -13.69
N ASN A 135 13.14 -9.35 -14.59
CA ASN A 135 13.21 -9.49 -16.04
C ASN A 135 13.95 -8.29 -16.65
#